data_AF-R6LVT5-F1
#
_entry.id   AF-R6LVT5-F1
#
_cell.length_a   1.000
_cell.length_b   1.000
_cell.length_c   1.000
_cell.angle_alpha   90.00
_cell.angle_beta   90.00
_cell.angle_gamma   90.00
#
_symmetry.space_group_name_H-M   'P 1'
#
loop_
_entity.id
_entity.type
_entity.pdbx_description
1 polymer ?
#
loop_
_entity_poly.entity_id
_entity_poly.type
_entity_poly.pdbx_seq_one_letter_code
_entity_poly.pdbx_strand_id
1 'polypeptide(L)'
;MKKNIKKSIAIVLMASLVIGSTNNTLVKAQKKIVMTKSAKVSVGQKFVIKLKNNKNKVKWKVTNGQKFVKITQKSKMSCTIKAVKKGNAMVQATVKGKKYKCKVTVVQPKKTKKTKAPENTNNPMITKAPEITNIPETTATVEPTVEPTMVPTEEPTKEPITVPTEKPTVNPTMAPTEEPTVEPTTVPTEEPTVEPTIEPTKNPDGIIEFVYGDDDIDDIINCTEPFSLKINEGVETIYYDSFEDLFNTNMVSVTIPASVTNIENGALSHCKNLKTIIIDEKNTVYDSRDNCNAVIKTATNELVAGCAGTIIPQSVTKISDGAFGGCKLLTSMEIPKSVKVIADGAFQGCSNLQDIKLSEGVIEIGVWTFSGCKSLVNIEIPASVERINECAFSGCSSLTNINVSENNKIYDSRDNCNGIVKTSENELVTGCNNTVIPANVKKIGNYAFENCTELVNIQIPDSVTSIGFAAFKGCSNLKDIELPSGITKIGDAAFQQCTGITRIELPKNVKELGECAFLECCSLQSINIPSSVTVIGEGAFSECSNLTAITWNENTYNSVDEFLGAFNNK
;
A
#
# COMPACT_ATOMS: atom_id res chain seq x y z
N MET A 1 -46.19 -17.29 21.24
CA MET A 1 -47.02 -16.59 20.22
C MET A 1 -46.13 -15.52 19.61
N LYS A 2 -45.73 -15.61 18.32
CA LYS A 2 -46.16 -14.72 17.21
C LYS A 2 -46.23 -13.24 17.65
N LYS A 3 -45.49 -12.26 17.10
CA LYS A 3 -45.24 -11.97 15.67
C LYS A 3 -44.25 -10.79 15.53
N ASN A 4 -43.35 -10.91 14.54
CA ASN A 4 -42.89 -9.92 13.56
C ASN A 4 -42.42 -8.51 13.98
N ILE A 5 -41.15 -8.20 13.65
CA ILE A 5 -40.82 -7.26 12.55
C ILE A 5 -39.78 -7.91 11.63
N LYS A 6 -40.01 -7.81 10.32
CA LYS A 6 -39.23 -8.38 9.20
C LYS A 6 -38.27 -7.34 8.64
N LYS A 7 -37.12 -7.84 8.16
CA LYS A 7 -36.35 -7.43 6.97
C LYS A 7 -35.91 -5.96 6.86
N SER A 8 -34.61 -5.75 6.83
CA SER A 8 -33.88 -5.21 5.68
C SER A 8 -32.37 -5.29 5.92
N ILE A 9 -31.67 -6.25 5.31
CA ILE A 9 -30.31 -6.03 4.84
C ILE A 9 -30.22 -6.68 3.46
N ALA A 10 -30.22 -5.83 2.45
CA ALA A 10 -29.87 -6.19 1.09
C ALA A 10 -28.44 -6.74 1.10
N ILE A 11 -28.27 -7.98 0.65
CA ILE A 11 -26.95 -8.49 0.26
C ILE A 11 -26.62 -7.78 -1.06
N VAL A 12 -26.00 -6.61 -0.94
CA VAL A 12 -25.34 -5.95 -2.07
C VAL A 12 -24.17 -6.83 -2.47
N LEU A 13 -24.21 -7.28 -3.72
CA LEU A 13 -23.06 -7.76 -4.47
C LEU A 13 -22.08 -6.59 -4.60
N MET A 14 -21.17 -6.43 -3.65
CA MET A 14 -19.93 -5.68 -3.90
C MET A 14 -18.96 -6.62 -4.60
N ALA A 15 -18.95 -6.50 -5.92
CA ALA A 15 -17.85 -6.96 -6.74
C ALA A 15 -16.71 -5.97 -6.57
N SER A 16 -15.77 -6.26 -5.68
CA SER A 16 -14.44 -5.65 -5.75
C SER A 16 -13.62 -6.52 -6.70
N LEU A 17 -13.41 -5.97 -7.89
CA LEU A 17 -12.50 -6.48 -8.90
C LEU A 17 -11.07 -6.31 -8.35
N VAL A 18 -10.42 -7.41 -7.98
CA VAL A 18 -8.96 -7.47 -7.84
C VAL A 18 -8.45 -8.34 -8.98
N ILE A 19 -7.83 -7.73 -9.98
CA ILE A 19 -7.03 -8.42 -10.99
C ILE A 19 -5.66 -7.76 -11.01
N GLY A 20 -4.81 -8.19 -10.08
CA GLY A 20 -3.37 -8.22 -10.30
C GLY A 20 -3.02 -9.64 -10.74
N SER A 21 -2.60 -9.81 -12.00
CA SER A 21 -2.03 -11.06 -12.49
C SER A 21 -0.53 -10.90 -12.65
N THR A 22 0.25 -11.53 -11.78
CA THR A 22 1.64 -11.87 -12.08
C THR A 22 1.79 -13.39 -12.15
N ASN A 23 2.15 -13.83 -13.35
CA ASN A 23 2.87 -15.08 -13.64
C ASN A 23 4.36 -14.75 -13.43
N ASN A 24 5.30 -15.61 -13.01
CA ASN A 24 5.30 -17.04 -12.70
C ASN A 24 6.75 -17.38 -12.32
N THR A 25 7.02 -17.77 -11.08
CA THR A 25 8.21 -18.58 -10.74
C THR A 25 7.81 -19.65 -9.75
N LEU A 26 8.22 -20.89 -10.04
CA LEU A 26 7.70 -22.13 -9.47
C LEU A 26 7.96 -22.27 -7.96
N VAL A 27 6.93 -22.01 -7.17
CA VAL A 27 6.59 -22.81 -6.00
C VAL A 27 5.18 -23.33 -6.22
N LYS A 28 4.96 -24.65 -6.16
CA LYS A 28 3.64 -25.29 -6.36
C LYS A 28 2.68 -24.96 -5.21
N ALA A 29 2.33 -23.69 -5.02
CA ALA A 29 1.26 -23.27 -4.14
C ALA A 29 -0.08 -23.51 -4.85
N GLN A 30 -0.96 -24.32 -4.24
CA GLN A 30 -2.29 -24.56 -4.78
C GLN A 30 -3.08 -23.24 -4.75
N LYS A 31 -3.36 -22.65 -5.90
CA LYS A 31 -4.11 -21.38 -6.00
C LYS A 31 -5.46 -21.55 -5.29
N LYS A 32 -5.69 -20.80 -4.21
CA LYS A 32 -6.94 -20.83 -3.44
C LYS A 32 -7.93 -19.85 -4.09
N ILE A 33 -9.07 -20.36 -4.52
CA ILE A 33 -10.18 -19.63 -5.13
C ILE A 33 -11.34 -19.66 -4.13
N VAL A 34 -11.80 -18.51 -3.68
CA VAL A 34 -13.07 -18.42 -2.95
C VAL A 34 -14.21 -18.57 -3.97
N MET A 35 -15.35 -19.18 -3.64
CA MET A 35 -16.45 -19.41 -4.59
C MET A 35 -16.91 -18.12 -5.29
N THR A 36 -16.34 -17.85 -6.46
CA THR A 36 -16.67 -16.77 -7.40
C THR A 36 -17.60 -17.30 -8.50
N LYS A 37 -18.24 -16.39 -9.26
CA LYS A 37 -19.07 -16.76 -10.42
C LYS A 37 -18.26 -17.53 -11.49
N SER A 38 -16.97 -17.20 -11.67
CA SER A 38 -16.07 -17.91 -12.58
C SER A 38 -14.59 -17.89 -12.18
N ALA A 39 -13.79 -18.80 -12.74
CA ALA A 39 -12.35 -18.94 -12.53
C ALA A 39 -11.64 -19.42 -13.81
N LYS A 40 -10.42 -18.93 -14.08
CA LYS A 40 -9.58 -19.33 -15.23
C LYS A 40 -8.28 -19.98 -14.75
N VAL A 41 -7.96 -21.18 -15.27
CA VAL A 41 -6.83 -22.02 -14.80
C VAL A 41 -6.12 -22.70 -15.97
N SER A 42 -4.83 -23.04 -15.82
CA SER A 42 -4.07 -23.72 -16.89
C SER A 42 -4.16 -25.25 -16.78
N VAL A 43 -4.11 -25.96 -17.91
CA VAL A 43 -4.03 -27.43 -17.96
C VAL A 43 -2.88 -27.93 -17.07
N GLY A 44 -3.15 -28.89 -16.19
CA GLY A 44 -2.18 -29.47 -15.26
C GLY A 44 -2.14 -28.83 -13.87
N GLN A 45 -2.71 -27.63 -13.68
CA GLN A 45 -2.74 -26.95 -12.38
C GLN A 45 -3.74 -27.59 -11.41
N LYS A 46 -3.41 -27.54 -10.11
CA LYS A 46 -4.33 -27.82 -9.00
C LYS A 46 -4.71 -26.51 -8.32
N PHE A 47 -5.99 -26.37 -7.99
CA PHE A 47 -6.51 -25.20 -7.29
C PHE A 47 -7.60 -25.63 -6.30
N VAL A 48 -7.82 -24.81 -5.27
CA VAL A 48 -8.77 -25.12 -4.19
C VAL A 48 -9.94 -24.17 -4.28
N ILE A 49 -11.17 -24.67 -4.35
CA ILE A 49 -12.37 -23.85 -4.22
C ILE A 49 -12.84 -23.88 -2.76
N LYS A 50 -13.02 -22.72 -2.13
CA LYS A 50 -13.48 -22.58 -0.73
C LYS A 50 -14.84 -21.88 -0.62
N LEU A 51 -15.64 -22.31 0.36
CA LEU A 51 -16.82 -21.58 0.85
C LEU A 51 -16.42 -20.80 2.11
N LYS A 52 -16.76 -19.51 2.19
CA LYS A 52 -16.59 -18.72 3.42
C LYS A 52 -17.53 -19.24 4.52
N ASN A 53 -17.01 -19.37 5.75
CA ASN A 53 -17.75 -19.65 7.00
C ASN A 53 -18.88 -20.69 6.91
N ASN A 54 -18.56 -21.92 6.49
CA ASN A 54 -19.56 -22.99 6.40
C ASN A 54 -19.28 -24.17 7.34
N LYS A 55 -20.02 -24.24 8.45
CA LYS A 55 -19.99 -25.36 9.42
C LYS A 55 -20.91 -26.54 9.02
N ASN A 56 -21.68 -26.43 7.93
CA ASN A 56 -22.68 -27.43 7.52
C ASN A 56 -22.11 -28.54 6.61
N LYS A 57 -22.85 -29.66 6.43
CA LYS A 57 -22.51 -30.71 5.46
C LYS A 57 -22.61 -30.17 4.03
N VAL A 58 -21.53 -30.27 3.25
CA VAL A 58 -21.45 -29.81 1.85
C VAL A 58 -21.21 -30.99 0.91
N LYS A 59 -21.98 -31.07 -0.16
CA LYS A 59 -21.77 -32.02 -1.27
C LYS A 59 -21.16 -31.28 -2.46
N TRP A 60 -19.96 -31.69 -2.87
CA TRP A 60 -19.26 -31.15 -4.05
C TRP A 60 -19.47 -32.06 -5.26
N LYS A 61 -19.76 -31.47 -6.43
CA LYS A 61 -19.83 -32.21 -7.70
C LYS A 61 -19.40 -31.34 -8.88
N VAL A 62 -18.95 -31.97 -9.96
CA VAL A 62 -18.72 -31.32 -11.26
C VAL A 62 -19.88 -31.69 -12.18
N THR A 63 -20.60 -30.70 -12.68
CA THR A 63 -21.71 -30.86 -13.64
C THR A 63 -21.26 -30.31 -14.99
N ASN A 64 -21.36 -31.11 -16.06
CA ASN A 64 -20.98 -30.73 -17.43
C ASN A 64 -19.49 -30.41 -17.66
N GLY A 65 -18.57 -31.03 -16.91
CA GLY A 65 -17.14 -30.74 -17.06
C GLY A 65 -16.16 -31.78 -16.53
N GLN A 66 -16.60 -32.99 -16.20
CA GLN A 66 -15.76 -34.03 -15.58
C GLN A 66 -14.57 -34.47 -16.46
N LYS A 67 -14.64 -34.25 -17.79
CA LYS A 67 -13.54 -34.51 -18.74
C LYS A 67 -12.47 -33.40 -18.73
N PHE A 68 -12.81 -32.20 -18.26
CA PHE A 68 -11.93 -31.03 -18.24
C PHE A 68 -11.32 -30.77 -16.87
N VAL A 69 -12.03 -31.11 -15.79
CA VAL A 69 -11.56 -31.00 -14.40
C VAL A 69 -12.00 -32.20 -13.56
N LYS A 70 -11.20 -32.58 -12.56
CA LYS A 70 -11.53 -33.66 -11.60
C LYS A 70 -11.36 -33.16 -10.16
N ILE A 71 -12.33 -33.44 -9.30
CA ILE A 71 -12.19 -33.21 -7.84
C ILE A 71 -11.24 -34.28 -7.31
N THR A 72 -10.16 -33.86 -6.67
CA THR A 72 -9.15 -34.76 -6.11
C THR A 72 -9.24 -34.87 -4.59
N GLN A 73 -9.76 -33.85 -3.91
CA GLN A 73 -9.97 -33.84 -2.45
C GLN A 73 -11.21 -33.00 -2.11
N LYS A 74 -11.92 -33.38 -1.03
CA LYS A 74 -13.15 -32.69 -0.58
C LYS A 74 -13.18 -32.59 0.95
N SER A 75 -13.63 -31.44 1.46
CA SER A 75 -13.98 -31.19 2.86
C SER A 75 -15.30 -30.42 2.94
N LYS A 76 -15.80 -30.16 4.16
CA LYS A 76 -17.02 -29.35 4.37
C LYS A 76 -16.84 -27.91 3.85
N MET A 77 -15.64 -27.34 3.95
CA MET A 77 -15.38 -25.95 3.59
C MET A 77 -14.73 -25.77 2.21
N SER A 78 -14.17 -26.83 1.61
CA SER A 78 -13.40 -26.68 0.37
C SER A 78 -13.34 -27.95 -0.48
N CYS A 79 -12.97 -27.81 -1.76
CA CYS A 79 -12.52 -28.94 -2.58
C CYS A 79 -11.31 -28.56 -3.43
N THR A 80 -10.39 -29.52 -3.62
CA THR A 80 -9.23 -29.36 -4.51
C THR A 80 -9.56 -29.98 -5.86
N ILE A 81 -9.27 -29.25 -6.92
CA ILE A 81 -9.60 -29.59 -8.30
C ILE A 81 -8.32 -29.60 -9.14
N LYS A 82 -8.17 -30.60 -9.99
CA LYS A 82 -7.11 -30.69 -11.00
C LYS A 82 -7.67 -30.39 -12.38
N ALA A 83 -7.05 -29.44 -13.09
CA ALA A 83 -7.32 -29.16 -14.49
C ALA A 83 -6.72 -30.24 -15.39
N VAL A 84 -7.56 -30.95 -16.14
CA VAL A 84 -7.18 -32.16 -16.91
C VAL A 84 -7.06 -31.85 -18.40
N LYS A 85 -7.99 -31.10 -19.00
CA LYS A 85 -8.00 -30.76 -20.44
C LYS A 85 -8.55 -29.34 -20.66
N LYS A 86 -8.17 -28.70 -21.78
CA LYS A 86 -8.70 -27.40 -22.21
C LYS A 86 -10.21 -27.50 -22.42
N GLY A 87 -10.97 -26.57 -21.86
CA GLY A 87 -12.44 -26.54 -21.96
C GLY A 87 -13.09 -25.90 -20.74
N ASN A 88 -14.42 -25.89 -20.74
CA ASN A 88 -15.22 -25.28 -19.68
C ASN A 88 -15.85 -26.35 -18.79
N ALA A 89 -15.86 -26.11 -17.48
CA ALA A 89 -16.50 -26.97 -16.50
C ALA A 89 -17.33 -26.16 -15.50
N MET A 90 -18.27 -26.81 -14.80
CA MET A 90 -19.02 -26.19 -13.71
C MET A 90 -18.85 -27.01 -12.44
N VAL A 91 -18.37 -26.34 -11.39
CA VAL A 91 -18.23 -26.94 -10.05
C VAL A 91 -19.41 -26.47 -9.22
N GLN A 92 -20.10 -27.40 -8.58
CA GLN A 92 -21.27 -27.13 -7.76
C GLN A 92 -21.06 -27.61 -6.32
N ALA A 93 -21.33 -26.73 -5.36
CA ALA A 93 -21.51 -27.05 -3.95
C ALA A 93 -23.00 -27.10 -3.62
N THR A 94 -23.43 -28.08 -2.82
CA THR A 94 -24.79 -28.14 -2.27
C THR A 94 -24.74 -28.08 -0.75
N VAL A 95 -25.36 -27.05 -0.18
CA VAL A 95 -25.40 -26.75 1.26
C VAL A 95 -26.86 -26.64 1.67
N LYS A 96 -27.34 -27.48 2.60
CA LYS A 96 -28.74 -27.47 3.07
C LYS A 96 -29.79 -27.35 1.94
N GLY A 97 -29.59 -28.09 0.83
CA GLY A 97 -30.49 -28.06 -0.34
C GLY A 97 -30.25 -26.94 -1.35
N LYS A 98 -29.57 -25.84 -0.97
CA LYS A 98 -29.19 -24.74 -1.88
C LYS A 98 -27.95 -25.09 -2.70
N LYS A 99 -27.93 -24.71 -3.98
CA LYS A 99 -26.86 -25.00 -4.95
C LYS A 99 -26.05 -23.74 -5.26
N TYR A 100 -24.74 -23.81 -5.12
CA TYR A 100 -23.79 -22.75 -5.47
C TYR A 100 -22.91 -23.26 -6.61
N LYS A 101 -22.66 -22.44 -7.63
CA LYS A 101 -21.96 -22.83 -8.86
C LYS A 101 -20.80 -21.90 -9.16
N CYS A 102 -19.69 -22.45 -9.62
CA CYS A 102 -18.53 -21.71 -10.15
C CYS A 102 -18.18 -22.27 -11.54
N LYS A 103 -18.11 -21.39 -12.55
CA LYS A 103 -17.67 -21.75 -13.92
C LYS A 103 -16.14 -21.76 -13.97
N VAL A 104 -15.55 -22.87 -14.39
CA VAL A 104 -14.09 -23.00 -14.53
C VAL A 104 -13.72 -23.10 -16.01
N THR A 105 -12.87 -22.19 -16.46
CA THR A 105 -12.32 -22.17 -17.83
C THR A 105 -10.87 -22.65 -17.79
N VAL A 106 -10.58 -23.79 -18.42
CA VAL A 106 -9.24 -24.36 -18.52
C VAL A 106 -8.56 -23.95 -19.82
N VAL A 107 -7.41 -23.27 -19.73
CA VAL A 107 -6.61 -22.82 -20.88
C VAL A 107 -5.30 -23.60 -21.02
N GLN A 108 -4.73 -23.67 -22.23
CA GLN A 108 -3.39 -24.23 -22.40
C GLN A 108 -2.32 -23.22 -21.96
N PRO A 109 -1.23 -23.66 -21.31
CA PRO A 109 -0.08 -22.79 -21.04
C PRO A 109 0.53 -22.30 -22.37
N LYS A 110 0.83 -21.00 -22.49
CA LYS A 110 1.60 -20.47 -23.63
C LYS A 110 3.02 -21.06 -23.59
N LYS A 111 3.47 -21.74 -24.65
CA LYS A 111 4.87 -22.17 -24.79
C LYS A 111 5.73 -20.95 -25.09
N THR A 112 6.60 -20.54 -24.17
CA THR A 112 7.64 -19.55 -24.44
C THR A 112 8.76 -20.23 -25.26
N LYS A 113 9.03 -19.71 -26.47
CA LYS A 113 10.18 -20.11 -27.29
C LYS A 113 11.45 -19.51 -26.66
N LYS A 114 12.44 -20.34 -26.33
CA LYS A 114 13.81 -19.90 -26.00
C LYS A 114 14.52 -19.48 -27.28
N THR A 115 14.97 -18.23 -27.38
CA THR A 115 15.93 -17.77 -28.40
C THR A 115 17.34 -17.81 -27.82
N LYS A 116 18.30 -18.35 -28.59
CA LYS A 116 19.72 -18.45 -28.28
C LYS A 116 20.39 -17.06 -28.29
N ALA A 117 21.38 -16.87 -27.43
CA ALA A 117 22.28 -15.72 -27.42
C ALA A 117 23.21 -15.71 -28.66
N PRO A 118 23.55 -14.55 -29.23
CA PRO A 118 24.59 -14.45 -30.24
C PRO A 118 25.99 -14.32 -29.61
N GLU A 119 26.96 -14.91 -30.31
CA GLU A 119 28.37 -14.99 -29.99
C GLU A 119 29.08 -13.63 -30.08
N ASN A 120 30.09 -13.48 -29.21
CA ASN A 120 30.97 -12.35 -29.07
C ASN A 120 32.16 -12.50 -30.03
N THR A 121 32.39 -11.53 -30.92
CA THR A 121 33.67 -11.35 -31.60
C THR A 121 34.15 -9.91 -31.41
N ASN A 122 35.13 -9.76 -30.51
CA ASN A 122 35.97 -8.58 -30.36
C ASN A 122 36.91 -8.43 -31.57
N ASN A 123 37.04 -7.21 -32.11
CA ASN A 123 38.36 -6.63 -32.38
C ASN A 123 38.27 -5.08 -32.44
N PRO A 124 39.25 -4.32 -31.91
CA PRO A 124 39.21 -2.86 -31.83
C PRO A 124 39.95 -2.20 -33.00
N MET A 125 39.47 -1.05 -33.47
CA MET A 125 40.26 -0.14 -34.31
C MET A 125 40.19 1.29 -33.77
N ILE A 126 41.39 1.81 -33.54
CA ILE A 126 41.78 3.16 -33.18
C ILE A 126 41.63 4.07 -34.42
N THR A 127 41.04 5.26 -34.29
CA THR A 127 41.56 6.51 -34.91
C THR A 127 40.87 7.78 -34.38
N LYS A 128 41.71 8.66 -33.84
CA LYS A 128 41.73 10.13 -33.67
C LYS A 128 40.56 11.01 -34.13
N ALA A 129 40.34 12.03 -33.29
CA ALA A 129 39.64 13.30 -33.51
C ALA A 129 40.28 14.21 -34.58
N PRO A 130 39.55 15.27 -35.00
CA PRO A 130 40.15 16.60 -35.01
C PRO A 130 39.25 17.71 -34.41
N GLU A 131 39.94 18.77 -34.00
CA GLU A 131 39.49 20.02 -33.38
C GLU A 131 39.06 21.12 -34.40
N ILE A 132 38.09 21.92 -33.96
CA ILE A 132 37.93 23.40 -34.01
C ILE A 132 37.92 24.13 -35.38
N THR A 133 36.87 24.91 -35.67
CA THR A 133 36.91 26.40 -35.78
C THR A 133 35.58 27.05 -36.18
N ASN A 134 35.29 28.15 -35.45
CA ASN A 134 34.61 29.40 -35.83
C ASN A 134 33.09 29.60 -35.61
N ILE A 135 32.87 30.52 -34.67
CA ILE A 135 31.72 31.37 -34.32
C ILE A 135 31.58 32.49 -35.41
N PRO A 136 30.46 33.24 -35.46
CA PRO A 136 30.49 34.57 -34.85
C PRO A 136 29.24 34.95 -34.03
N GLU A 137 29.51 35.88 -33.11
CA GLU A 137 28.69 36.45 -32.04
C GLU A 137 27.60 37.42 -32.55
N THR A 138 26.59 37.68 -31.69
CA THR A 138 26.24 39.04 -31.21
C THR A 138 25.36 38.97 -29.96
N THR A 139 25.97 39.25 -28.81
CA THR A 139 25.60 40.17 -27.70
C THR A 139 24.12 40.53 -27.41
N ALA A 140 23.68 40.36 -26.15
CA ALA A 140 23.56 41.45 -25.14
C ALA A 140 22.97 40.94 -23.79
N THR A 141 23.76 41.10 -22.72
CA THR A 141 23.49 41.54 -21.31
C THR A 141 22.03 41.62 -20.83
N VAL A 142 21.66 41.19 -19.61
CA VAL A 142 21.94 41.83 -18.30
C VAL A 142 21.79 40.80 -17.12
N GLU A 143 22.75 40.76 -16.20
CA GLU A 143 22.58 40.28 -14.79
C GLU A 143 22.46 41.49 -13.83
N PRO A 144 21.96 41.28 -12.60
CA PRO A 144 22.82 41.62 -11.48
C PRO A 144 22.87 40.57 -10.37
N THR A 145 24.11 40.32 -9.96
CA THR A 145 24.60 39.79 -8.67
C THR A 145 24.16 40.61 -7.45
N VAL A 146 23.82 39.93 -6.35
CA VAL A 146 24.19 40.32 -4.97
C VAL A 146 24.11 39.13 -4.01
N GLU A 147 25.27 38.69 -3.52
CA GLU A 147 25.45 38.13 -2.17
C GLU A 147 26.48 39.03 -1.45
N PRO A 148 26.38 39.14 -0.11
CA PRO A 148 27.58 38.81 0.65
C PRO A 148 27.31 37.88 1.84
N THR A 149 28.38 37.13 2.10
CA THR A 149 28.70 36.15 3.12
C THR A 149 28.60 36.70 4.56
N MET A 150 28.28 35.84 5.54
CA MET A 150 29.02 35.72 6.81
C MET A 150 28.57 34.48 7.61
N VAL A 151 29.52 33.60 7.90
CA VAL A 151 29.47 32.48 8.86
C VAL A 151 29.98 32.98 10.22
N PRO A 152 29.59 32.36 11.35
CA PRO A 152 30.62 31.73 12.17
C PRO A 152 30.21 30.34 12.70
N THR A 153 31.12 29.40 12.50
CA THR A 153 31.32 28.14 13.22
C THR A 153 31.80 28.44 14.64
N GLU A 154 31.33 27.74 15.68
CA GLU A 154 32.16 27.17 16.78
C GLU A 154 31.31 26.22 17.67
N GLU A 155 31.73 24.96 17.73
CA GLU A 155 31.59 23.98 18.83
C GLU A 155 32.83 23.05 18.69
N PRO A 156 33.27 22.24 19.69
CA PRO A 156 32.74 22.02 21.04
C PRO A 156 33.83 22.02 22.14
N THR A 157 33.47 21.86 23.42
CA THR A 157 34.42 21.30 24.42
C THR A 157 33.73 20.47 25.49
N LYS A 158 34.37 19.33 25.81
CA LYS A 158 33.94 18.23 26.68
C LYS A 158 34.09 18.54 28.19
N GLU A 159 33.28 17.80 28.97
CA GLU A 159 33.30 17.49 30.41
C GLU A 159 34.67 17.01 30.97
N PRO A 160 34.83 16.55 32.25
CA PRO A 160 33.93 16.47 33.43
C PRO A 160 34.59 16.95 34.76
N ILE A 161 33.92 16.81 35.93
CA ILE A 161 34.45 16.18 37.19
C ILE A 161 33.61 16.50 38.48
N THR A 162 33.09 15.40 39.05
CA THR A 162 32.90 14.95 40.47
C THR A 162 32.00 15.63 41.52
N VAL A 163 31.17 14.76 42.11
CA VAL A 163 30.50 14.76 43.42
C VAL A 163 31.52 14.66 44.58
N PRO A 164 31.20 15.09 45.82
CA PRO A 164 30.95 14.08 46.85
C PRO A 164 29.79 14.37 47.83
N THR A 165 29.15 13.26 48.23
CA THR A 165 28.28 12.98 49.38
C THR A 165 28.85 13.39 50.74
N GLU A 166 27.98 13.85 51.66
CA GLU A 166 28.05 13.51 53.08
C GLU A 166 26.66 13.43 53.73
N LYS A 167 26.50 12.40 54.59
CA LYS A 167 25.40 12.13 55.52
C LYS A 167 25.96 12.36 56.93
N PRO A 168 25.13 12.70 57.93
CA PRO A 168 25.20 11.87 59.14
C PRO A 168 23.82 11.51 59.73
N THR A 169 23.78 10.27 60.22
CA THR A 169 22.79 9.62 61.10
C THR A 169 22.81 10.17 62.53
N VAL A 170 21.65 10.38 63.17
CA VAL A 170 21.38 10.05 64.60
C VAL A 170 19.86 9.82 64.83
N ASN A 171 19.49 8.65 65.37
CA ASN A 171 18.29 8.35 66.20
C ASN A 171 18.84 8.06 67.64
N PRO A 172 18.07 8.00 68.75
CA PRO A 172 16.62 7.74 68.95
C PRO A 172 15.97 8.76 69.94
N THR A 173 14.68 8.75 70.35
CA THR A 173 13.96 7.77 71.21
C THR A 173 12.59 8.36 71.64
N MET A 174 11.65 7.49 72.03
CA MET A 174 10.52 7.64 72.98
C MET A 174 9.10 8.00 72.47
N ALA A 175 8.19 7.05 72.69
CA ALA A 175 6.73 7.16 72.72
C ALA A 175 6.24 7.93 73.99
N PRO A 176 4.95 8.33 74.05
CA PRO A 176 3.99 7.46 74.72
C PRO A 176 2.56 7.41 74.13
N THR A 177 1.87 6.38 74.62
CA THR A 177 0.49 5.92 74.59
C THR A 177 -0.57 6.97 74.94
N GLU A 178 -1.80 6.83 74.38
CA GLU A 178 -3.07 6.86 75.14
C GLU A 178 -4.27 6.44 74.25
N GLU A 179 -5.04 5.45 74.71
CA GLU A 179 -6.41 5.13 74.26
C GLU A 179 -7.42 6.12 74.91
N PRO A 180 -8.67 6.20 74.42
CA PRO A 180 -9.70 5.47 75.15
C PRO A 180 -10.79 4.79 74.29
N THR A 181 -11.24 3.68 74.87
CA THR A 181 -12.44 2.86 74.67
C THR A 181 -13.77 3.62 74.68
N VAL A 182 -14.70 3.25 73.78
CA VAL A 182 -16.16 3.17 74.05
C VAL A 182 -16.79 2.00 73.27
N GLU A 183 -17.59 1.20 73.96
CA GLU A 183 -18.31 -0.03 73.54
C GLU A 183 -19.47 0.19 72.53
N PRO A 184 -19.99 -0.89 71.89
CA PRO A 184 -20.86 -0.81 70.71
C PRO A 184 -22.36 -0.85 71.06
N THR A 185 -23.17 -0.12 70.30
CA THR A 185 -24.63 -0.28 70.26
C THR A 185 -25.10 -0.69 68.87
N THR A 186 -25.82 -1.80 68.85
CA THR A 186 -26.47 -2.45 67.70
C THR A 186 -27.72 -1.71 67.25
N VAL A 187 -27.91 -1.50 65.94
CA VAL A 187 -29.11 -1.76 65.09
C VAL A 187 -28.75 -1.35 63.64
N PRO A 188 -29.13 -2.13 62.60
CA PRO A 188 -28.73 -1.88 61.22
C PRO A 188 -29.71 -0.96 60.49
N THR A 189 -29.22 -0.01 59.71
CA THR A 189 -30.05 0.81 58.83
C THR A 189 -29.38 0.93 57.46
N GLU A 190 -30.12 0.38 56.49
CA GLU A 190 -30.09 0.64 55.04
C GLU A 190 -28.91 0.11 54.22
N GLU A 191 -29.22 -0.93 53.43
CA GLU A 191 -28.50 -1.30 52.22
C GLU A 191 -28.45 -0.10 51.26
N PRO A 192 -27.29 0.25 50.68
CA PRO A 192 -27.28 1.15 49.54
C PRO A 192 -27.81 0.40 48.32
N THR A 193 -29.04 0.71 47.93
CA THR A 193 -29.65 0.38 46.63
C THR A 193 -29.07 1.24 45.52
N VAL A 194 -27.81 1.02 45.17
CA VAL A 194 -27.24 1.54 43.91
C VAL A 194 -26.65 0.35 43.16
N GLU A 195 -27.32 -0.05 42.08
CA GLU A 195 -26.71 -0.92 41.06
C GLU A 195 -25.36 -0.30 40.68
N PRO A 196 -24.27 -1.07 40.53
CA PRO A 196 -23.02 -0.51 40.07
C PRO A 196 -23.21 0.00 38.65
N THR A 197 -23.39 1.31 38.49
CA THR A 197 -23.13 1.97 37.22
C THR A 197 -21.66 1.75 36.93
N ILE A 198 -21.38 0.95 35.90
CA ILE A 198 -20.04 0.70 35.38
C ILE A 198 -19.58 2.01 34.71
N GLU A 199 -19.24 3.02 35.50
CA GLU A 199 -18.51 4.16 34.98
C GLU A 199 -17.09 3.69 34.64
N PRO A 200 -16.58 3.97 33.43
CA PRO A 200 -15.25 3.54 33.05
C PRO A 200 -14.21 4.10 34.02
N THR A 201 -13.38 3.22 34.59
CA THR A 201 -12.33 3.65 35.52
C THR A 201 -11.28 4.48 34.76
N LYS A 202 -11.07 5.71 35.21
CA LYS A 202 -9.98 6.57 34.73
C LYS A 202 -8.72 6.26 35.54
N ASN A 203 -7.60 6.08 34.85
CA ASN A 203 -6.30 5.98 35.49
C ASN A 203 -5.84 7.38 36.00
N PRO A 204 -4.74 7.47 36.78
CA PRO A 204 -4.25 8.74 37.34
C PRO A 204 -3.91 9.82 36.29
N ASP A 205 -3.68 9.41 35.04
CA ASP A 205 -3.41 10.29 33.90
C ASP A 205 -4.69 10.74 33.17
N GLY A 206 -5.86 10.35 33.67
CA GLY A 206 -7.17 10.67 33.10
C GLY A 206 -7.59 9.80 31.91
N ILE A 207 -6.84 8.74 31.60
CA ILE A 207 -7.12 7.82 30.48
C ILE A 207 -8.12 6.76 30.94
N ILE A 208 -9.18 6.57 30.17
CA ILE A 208 -10.17 5.51 30.40
C ILE A 208 -9.57 4.15 30.05
N GLU A 209 -9.79 3.12 30.86
CA GLU A 209 -9.42 1.74 30.52
C GLU A 209 -10.64 0.95 30.06
N PHE A 210 -10.52 0.29 28.90
CA PHE A 210 -11.47 -0.68 28.38
C PHE A 210 -10.83 -2.06 28.23
N VAL A 211 -11.61 -3.12 28.40
CA VAL A 211 -11.24 -4.51 28.19
C VAL A 211 -11.98 -5.07 26.97
N TYR A 212 -11.25 -5.32 25.89
CA TYR A 212 -11.81 -5.87 24.66
C TYR A 212 -12.35 -7.28 24.88
N GLY A 213 -13.66 -7.44 24.72
CA GLY A 213 -14.39 -8.70 24.89
C GLY A 213 -15.21 -8.77 26.18
N ASP A 214 -14.96 -7.89 27.14
CA ASP A 214 -15.75 -7.77 28.38
C ASP A 214 -16.63 -6.51 28.37
N ASP A 215 -16.07 -5.37 27.92
CA ASP A 215 -16.82 -4.12 27.79
C ASP A 215 -17.66 -4.07 26.52
N ASP A 216 -18.74 -3.29 26.56
CA ASP A 216 -19.62 -3.08 25.40
C ASP A 216 -18.85 -2.33 24.30
N ILE A 217 -18.86 -2.91 23.10
CA ILE A 217 -18.16 -2.32 21.95
C ILE A 217 -18.73 -0.95 21.57
N ASP A 218 -20.02 -0.73 21.81
CA ASP A 218 -20.66 0.56 21.55
C ASP A 218 -20.11 1.65 22.49
N ASP A 219 -19.77 1.31 23.74
CA ASP A 219 -19.16 2.26 24.68
C ASP A 219 -17.72 2.62 24.27
N ILE A 220 -16.97 1.62 23.78
CA ILE A 220 -15.59 1.81 23.28
C ILE A 220 -15.59 2.71 22.04
N ILE A 221 -16.42 2.39 21.04
CA ILE A 221 -16.46 3.12 19.76
C ILE A 221 -16.92 4.55 19.96
N ASN A 222 -17.88 4.78 20.86
CA ASN A 222 -18.43 6.12 21.12
C ASN A 222 -17.64 6.90 22.19
N CYS A 223 -16.54 6.35 22.71
CA CYS A 223 -15.73 7.03 23.71
C CYS A 223 -15.06 8.30 23.14
N THR A 224 -15.45 9.46 23.67
CA THR A 224 -14.94 10.77 23.24
C THR A 224 -13.63 11.17 23.93
N GLU A 225 -13.26 10.50 25.01
CA GLU A 225 -12.03 10.75 25.76
C GLU A 225 -10.90 9.81 25.28
N PRO A 226 -9.62 10.16 25.50
CA PRO A 226 -8.51 9.22 25.29
C PRO A 226 -8.67 7.96 26.14
N PHE A 227 -8.47 6.79 25.54
CA PHE A 227 -8.58 5.52 26.24
C PHE A 227 -7.50 4.49 25.89
N SER A 228 -7.26 3.58 26.81
CA SER A 228 -6.41 2.40 26.66
C SER A 228 -7.27 1.16 26.49
N LEU A 229 -6.93 0.31 25.52
CA LEU A 229 -7.62 -0.96 25.31
C LEU A 229 -6.75 -2.13 25.77
N LYS A 230 -7.21 -2.89 26.75
CA LYS A 230 -6.60 -4.15 27.16
C LYS A 230 -7.33 -5.30 26.48
N ILE A 231 -6.62 -6.15 25.74
CA ILE A 231 -7.24 -7.34 25.15
C ILE A 231 -7.41 -8.40 26.24
N ASN A 232 -8.59 -9.04 26.31
CA ASN A 232 -8.88 -10.01 27.35
C ASN A 232 -7.97 -11.25 27.27
N GLU A 233 -7.64 -11.81 28.43
CA GLU A 233 -6.92 -13.07 28.52
C GLU A 233 -7.75 -14.21 27.92
N GLY A 234 -7.07 -15.13 27.23
CA GLY A 234 -7.69 -16.22 26.47
C GLY A 234 -7.95 -15.91 24.99
N VAL A 235 -7.76 -14.66 24.55
CA VAL A 235 -7.70 -14.33 23.12
C VAL A 235 -6.39 -14.88 22.55
N GLU A 236 -6.50 -15.85 21.63
CA GLU A 236 -5.33 -16.48 20.99
C GLU A 236 -4.89 -15.76 19.72
N THR A 237 -5.83 -15.14 18.99
CA THR A 237 -5.58 -14.54 17.68
C THR A 237 -6.22 -13.17 17.55
N ILE A 238 -5.44 -12.21 17.09
CA ILE A 238 -5.90 -10.91 16.61
C ILE A 238 -5.93 -10.94 15.07
N TYR A 239 -7.13 -10.80 14.49
CA TYR A 239 -7.33 -10.81 13.05
C TYR A 239 -7.13 -9.43 12.43
N TYR A 240 -6.91 -9.37 11.12
CA TYR A 240 -6.64 -8.12 10.40
C TYR A 240 -7.77 -7.08 10.53
N ASP A 241 -9.01 -7.52 10.77
CA ASP A 241 -10.23 -6.71 10.89
C ASP A 241 -10.68 -6.51 12.35
N SER A 242 -9.95 -7.02 13.35
CA SER A 242 -10.38 -6.98 14.76
C SER A 242 -10.54 -5.56 15.32
N PHE A 243 -9.86 -4.59 14.73
CA PHE A 243 -9.85 -3.19 15.15
C PHE A 243 -10.52 -2.25 14.15
N GLU A 244 -11.21 -2.77 13.12
CA GLU A 244 -11.78 -1.93 12.03
C GLU A 244 -12.71 -0.83 12.57
N ASP A 245 -13.57 -1.18 13.53
CA ASP A 245 -14.47 -0.23 14.19
C ASP A 245 -13.73 0.80 15.06
N LEU A 246 -12.49 0.51 15.45
CA LEU A 246 -11.67 1.34 16.33
C LEU A 246 -10.77 2.33 15.57
N PHE A 247 -10.71 2.28 14.23
CA PHE A 247 -9.82 3.11 13.40
C PHE A 247 -10.04 4.62 13.53
N ASN A 248 -11.23 5.05 13.97
CA ASN A 248 -11.59 6.46 14.14
C ASN A 248 -11.86 6.84 15.60
N THR A 249 -11.41 6.02 16.55
CA THR A 249 -11.61 6.25 17.98
C THR A 249 -10.43 6.97 18.62
N ASN A 250 -10.58 7.38 19.88
CA ASN A 250 -9.53 8.00 20.69
C ASN A 250 -8.63 6.98 21.41
N MET A 251 -8.52 5.76 20.89
CA MET A 251 -7.61 4.75 21.42
C MET A 251 -6.15 5.24 21.33
N VAL A 252 -5.52 5.43 22.48
CA VAL A 252 -4.13 5.90 22.60
C VAL A 252 -3.16 4.79 22.99
N SER A 253 -3.65 3.70 23.57
CA SER A 253 -2.83 2.56 23.98
C SER A 253 -3.55 1.24 23.73
N VAL A 254 -2.79 0.18 23.46
CA VAL A 254 -3.28 -1.20 23.43
C VAL A 254 -2.35 -2.12 24.22
N THR A 255 -2.93 -3.00 25.04
CA THR A 255 -2.22 -4.03 25.80
C THR A 255 -2.54 -5.41 25.25
N ILE A 256 -1.51 -6.14 24.82
CA ILE A 256 -1.60 -7.48 24.25
C ILE A 256 -1.26 -8.51 25.34
N PRO A 257 -2.19 -9.42 25.72
CA PRO A 257 -2.01 -10.38 26.80
C PRO A 257 -1.10 -11.55 26.41
N ALA A 258 -0.73 -12.37 27.40
CA ALA A 258 0.14 -13.52 27.21
C ALA A 258 -0.50 -14.62 26.35
N SER A 259 -1.83 -14.71 26.32
CA SER A 259 -2.57 -15.69 25.53
C SER A 259 -2.46 -15.49 24.01
N VAL A 260 -2.13 -14.29 23.53
CA VAL A 260 -2.08 -13.99 22.10
C VAL A 260 -0.85 -14.64 21.48
N THR A 261 -1.10 -15.56 20.54
CA THR A 261 -0.07 -16.32 19.82
C THR A 261 -0.04 -16.04 18.33
N ASN A 262 -1.03 -15.30 17.81
CA ASN A 262 -1.07 -14.88 16.42
C ASN A 262 -1.68 -13.48 16.27
N ILE A 263 -0.99 -12.62 15.54
CA ILE A 263 -1.44 -11.29 15.13
C ILE A 263 -1.30 -11.25 13.62
N GLU A 264 -2.42 -11.11 12.92
CA GLU A 264 -2.43 -10.99 11.46
C GLU A 264 -1.85 -9.65 11.02
N ASN A 265 -1.23 -9.62 9.84
CA ASN A 265 -0.65 -8.40 9.27
C ASN A 265 -1.71 -7.29 9.17
N GLY A 266 -1.33 -6.08 9.56
CA GLY A 266 -2.21 -4.92 9.54
C GLY A 266 -3.32 -4.91 10.60
N ALA A 267 -3.32 -5.82 11.58
CA ALA A 267 -4.37 -5.86 12.62
C ALA A 267 -4.54 -4.55 13.42
N LEU A 268 -3.44 -3.80 13.63
CA LEU A 268 -3.45 -2.48 14.28
C LEU A 268 -3.26 -1.33 13.26
N SER A 269 -3.37 -1.62 11.96
CA SER A 269 -3.35 -0.57 10.95
C SER A 269 -4.55 0.37 11.15
N HIS A 270 -4.41 1.62 10.75
CA HIS A 270 -5.41 2.68 10.86
C HIS A 270 -5.86 3.01 12.29
N CYS A 271 -5.19 2.51 13.34
CA CYS A 271 -5.32 3.04 14.70
C CYS A 271 -4.62 4.41 14.80
N LYS A 272 -5.25 5.46 14.24
CA LYS A 272 -4.64 6.77 13.93
C LYS A 272 -4.04 7.47 15.15
N ASN A 273 -4.63 7.28 16.33
CA ASN A 273 -4.29 7.94 17.58
C ASN A 273 -3.41 7.08 18.51
N LEU A 274 -3.05 5.87 18.09
CA LEU A 274 -2.25 4.95 18.89
C LEU A 274 -0.86 5.54 19.15
N LYS A 275 -0.50 5.65 20.43
CA LYS A 275 0.79 6.16 20.91
C LYS A 275 1.62 5.10 21.61
N THR A 276 0.96 4.13 22.23
CA THR A 276 1.63 3.11 23.06
C THR A 276 1.13 1.72 22.73
N ILE A 277 2.05 0.77 22.62
CA ILE A 277 1.76 -0.66 22.53
C ILE A 277 2.47 -1.35 23.68
N ILE A 278 1.69 -2.06 24.49
CA ILE A 278 2.16 -2.80 25.66
C ILE A 278 1.99 -4.29 25.36
N ILE A 279 3.04 -5.08 25.60
CA ILE A 279 3.00 -6.53 25.52
C ILE A 279 3.15 -7.07 26.93
N ASP A 280 2.30 -8.00 27.32
CA ASP A 280 2.46 -8.73 28.59
C ASP A 280 3.83 -9.43 28.62
N GLU A 281 4.60 -9.22 29.69
CA GLU A 281 5.94 -9.79 29.86
C GLU A 281 5.98 -11.32 29.80
N LYS A 282 4.84 -11.98 30.03
CA LYS A 282 4.68 -13.44 29.93
C LYS A 282 4.38 -13.91 28.50
N ASN A 283 4.13 -13.01 27.55
CA ASN A 283 3.94 -13.38 26.16
C ASN A 283 5.26 -13.94 25.60
N THR A 284 5.21 -15.17 25.09
CA THR A 284 6.41 -15.86 24.57
C THR A 284 6.57 -15.73 23.06
N VAL A 285 5.52 -15.29 22.36
CA VAL A 285 5.50 -15.16 20.90
C VAL A 285 5.83 -13.74 20.44
N TYR A 286 5.41 -12.75 21.22
CA TYR A 286 5.60 -11.35 20.95
C TYR A 286 6.29 -10.66 22.12
N ASP A 287 7.13 -9.67 21.81
CA ASP A 287 7.72 -8.77 22.80
C ASP A 287 7.73 -7.33 22.28
N SER A 288 8.11 -6.41 23.17
CA SER A 288 8.45 -5.02 22.86
C SER A 288 9.87 -4.76 23.40
N ARG A 289 10.83 -5.57 22.95
CA ARG A 289 12.22 -5.52 23.42
C ARG A 289 12.86 -4.15 23.19
N ASP A 290 13.92 -3.86 23.94
CA ASP A 290 14.67 -2.59 23.84
C ASP A 290 13.78 -1.33 24.03
N ASN A 291 12.64 -1.48 24.72
CA ASN A 291 11.61 -0.46 24.89
C ASN A 291 11.12 0.13 23.54
N CYS A 292 11.01 -0.73 22.52
CA CYS A 292 10.75 -0.30 21.15
C CYS A 292 9.34 0.24 20.89
N ASN A 293 8.40 0.10 21.83
CA ASN A 293 7.02 0.53 21.68
C ASN A 293 6.37 -0.05 20.40
N ALA A 294 6.53 -1.36 20.20
CA ALA A 294 6.05 -2.08 19.02
C ALA A 294 5.80 -3.56 19.34
N VAL A 295 5.11 -4.24 18.45
CA VAL A 295 4.91 -5.69 18.50
C VAL A 295 5.99 -6.35 17.66
N ILE A 296 6.92 -7.06 18.29
CA ILE A 296 7.96 -7.83 17.61
C ILE A 296 7.71 -9.32 17.82
N LYS A 297 7.67 -10.08 16.72
CA LYS A 297 7.58 -11.54 16.78
C LYS A 297 8.94 -12.14 17.14
N THR A 298 9.01 -12.79 18.29
CA THR A 298 10.28 -13.24 18.90
C THR A 298 11.06 -14.21 18.02
N ALA A 299 10.36 -15.17 17.41
CA ALA A 299 10.97 -16.23 16.61
C ALA A 299 11.57 -15.76 15.28
N THR A 300 11.09 -14.63 14.72
CA THR A 300 11.46 -14.16 13.38
C THR A 300 12.08 -12.77 13.35
N ASN A 301 12.08 -12.05 14.48
CA ASN A 301 12.46 -10.64 14.56
C ASN A 301 11.70 -9.77 13.54
N GLU A 302 10.42 -10.08 13.32
CA GLU A 302 9.53 -9.30 12.47
C GLU A 302 8.78 -8.28 13.32
N LEU A 303 8.85 -7.00 12.95
CA LEU A 303 7.97 -5.98 13.50
C LEU A 303 6.60 -6.14 12.85
N VAL A 304 5.59 -6.51 13.65
CA VAL A 304 4.24 -6.85 13.17
C VAL A 304 3.30 -5.67 13.26
N ALA A 305 3.46 -4.82 14.28
CA ALA A 305 2.71 -3.58 14.42
C ALA A 305 3.53 -2.55 15.19
N GLY A 306 3.38 -1.28 14.85
CA GLY A 306 4.04 -0.16 15.51
C GLY A 306 3.15 1.08 15.53
N CYS A 307 3.62 2.11 16.21
CA CYS A 307 2.94 3.38 16.38
C CYS A 307 3.96 4.53 16.28
N ALA A 308 3.53 5.78 16.49
CA ALA A 308 4.39 6.95 16.27
C ALA A 308 5.64 6.99 17.17
N GLY A 309 5.58 6.41 18.36
CA GLY A 309 6.70 6.36 19.30
C GLY A 309 7.61 5.14 19.12
N THR A 310 7.47 4.37 18.03
CA THR A 310 8.25 3.16 17.83
C THR A 310 9.71 3.47 17.51
N ILE A 311 10.63 2.83 18.24
CA ILE A 311 12.07 2.83 17.96
C ILE A 311 12.43 1.42 17.49
N ILE A 312 12.75 1.24 16.21
CA ILE A 312 12.97 -0.10 15.64
C ILE A 312 14.30 -0.69 16.16
N PRO A 313 14.29 -1.84 16.87
CA PRO A 313 15.52 -2.47 17.35
C PRO A 313 16.43 -2.96 16.21
N GLN A 314 17.74 -2.96 16.45
CA GLN A 314 18.75 -3.47 15.50
C GLN A 314 18.65 -4.99 15.27
N SER A 315 17.87 -5.72 16.07
CA SER A 315 17.57 -7.13 15.80
C SER A 315 16.50 -7.33 14.74
N VAL A 316 15.65 -6.32 14.47
CA VAL A 316 14.52 -6.45 13.54
C VAL A 316 15.03 -6.62 12.12
N THR A 317 14.56 -7.67 11.44
CA THR A 317 14.98 -8.00 10.07
C THR A 317 13.93 -7.68 9.02
N LYS A 318 12.68 -7.43 9.43
CA LYS A 318 11.58 -7.13 8.52
C LYS A 318 10.48 -6.34 9.22
N ILE A 319 9.90 -5.40 8.49
CA ILE A 319 8.68 -4.68 8.85
C ILE A 319 7.53 -5.32 8.06
N SER A 320 6.54 -5.87 8.76
CA SER A 320 5.45 -6.65 8.18
C SER A 320 4.39 -5.78 7.50
N ASP A 321 3.51 -6.44 6.73
CA ASP A 321 2.49 -5.75 5.95
C ASP A 321 1.59 -4.92 6.88
N GLY A 322 1.35 -3.67 6.52
CA GLY A 322 0.50 -2.75 7.29
C GLY A 322 0.98 -2.41 8.70
N ALA A 323 2.23 -2.73 9.09
CA ALA A 323 2.70 -2.58 10.47
C ALA A 323 2.54 -1.18 11.07
N PHE A 324 2.68 -0.13 10.25
CA PHE A 324 2.40 1.27 10.59
C PHE A 324 1.28 1.85 9.73
N GLY A 325 0.54 1.03 8.98
CA GLY A 325 -0.48 1.49 8.05
C GLY A 325 -1.45 2.45 8.75
N GLY A 326 -1.69 3.61 8.16
CA GLY A 326 -2.59 4.63 8.67
C GLY A 326 -2.14 5.35 9.95
N CYS A 327 -0.90 5.13 10.43
CA CYS A 327 -0.39 5.82 11.62
C CYS A 327 -0.24 7.32 11.34
N LYS A 328 -1.19 8.13 11.81
CA LYS A 328 -1.25 9.59 11.55
C LYS A 328 -0.34 10.41 12.46
N LEU A 329 0.06 9.85 13.59
CA LEU A 329 0.95 10.53 14.52
C LEU A 329 2.44 10.37 14.13
N LEU A 330 2.77 9.42 13.25
CA LEU A 330 4.14 9.20 12.81
C LEU A 330 4.59 10.33 11.87
N THR A 331 5.65 11.04 12.24
CA THR A 331 6.22 12.16 11.48
C THR A 331 7.60 11.88 10.92
N SER A 332 8.39 11.05 11.59
CA SER A 332 9.71 10.62 11.11
C SER A 332 10.05 9.21 11.56
N MET A 333 10.92 8.52 10.81
CA MET A 333 11.43 7.21 11.20
C MET A 333 12.80 6.91 10.59
N GLU A 334 13.65 6.22 11.34
CA GLU A 334 14.88 5.63 10.82
C GLU A 334 14.73 4.10 10.75
N ILE A 335 14.96 3.54 9.55
CA ILE A 335 14.95 2.11 9.31
C ILE A 335 16.38 1.58 9.51
N PRO A 336 16.63 0.68 10.48
CA PRO A 336 17.98 0.21 10.77
C PRO A 336 18.52 -0.75 9.70
N LYS A 337 19.85 -0.86 9.60
CA LYS A 337 20.58 -1.70 8.62
C LYS A 337 20.22 -3.20 8.68
N SER A 338 19.69 -3.64 9.81
CA SER A 338 19.23 -5.01 10.02
C SER A 338 17.98 -5.34 9.21
N VAL A 339 17.11 -4.35 8.94
CA VAL A 339 15.88 -4.53 8.18
C VAL A 339 16.20 -4.79 6.71
N LYS A 340 15.77 -5.95 6.23
CA LYS A 340 15.94 -6.40 4.84
C LYS A 340 14.72 -6.14 3.98
N VAL A 341 13.53 -6.20 4.57
CA VAL A 341 12.26 -6.08 3.85
C VAL A 341 11.36 -5.10 4.59
N ILE A 342 10.84 -4.12 3.86
CA ILE A 342 9.73 -3.28 4.26
C ILE A 342 8.54 -3.75 3.42
N ALA A 343 7.61 -4.48 4.04
CA ALA A 343 6.59 -5.21 3.31
C ALA A 343 5.42 -4.32 2.84
N ASP A 344 4.41 -4.96 2.27
CA ASP A 344 3.31 -4.29 1.56
C ASP A 344 2.52 -3.38 2.51
N GLY A 345 2.32 -2.14 2.09
CA GLY A 345 1.55 -1.15 2.85
C GLY A 345 2.09 -0.83 4.24
N ALA A 346 3.35 -1.18 4.56
CA ALA A 346 3.89 -1.03 5.91
C ALA A 346 3.72 0.39 6.49
N PHE A 347 3.82 1.43 5.67
CA PHE A 347 3.61 2.84 6.02
C PHE A 347 2.46 3.48 5.23
N GLN A 348 1.57 2.66 4.63
CA GLN A 348 0.50 3.17 3.78
C GLN A 348 -0.37 4.16 4.55
N GLY A 349 -0.57 5.35 4.03
CA GLY A 349 -1.47 6.34 4.62
C GLY A 349 -0.95 6.99 5.90
N CYS A 350 0.34 6.80 6.26
CA CYS A 350 1.05 7.64 7.23
C CYS A 350 1.17 9.07 6.70
N SER A 351 0.05 9.80 6.64
CA SER A 351 -0.02 11.03 5.87
C SER A 351 0.78 12.19 6.45
N ASN A 352 1.17 12.10 7.72
CA ASN A 352 1.99 13.11 8.39
C ASN A 352 3.49 12.73 8.42
N LEU A 353 3.87 11.57 7.86
CA LEU A 353 5.27 11.16 7.73
C LEU A 353 5.97 12.12 6.77
N GLN A 354 6.95 12.87 7.29
CA GLN A 354 7.70 13.90 6.58
C GLN A 354 9.09 13.42 6.17
N ASP A 355 9.73 12.62 7.03
CA ASP A 355 11.09 12.11 6.83
C ASP A 355 11.13 10.60 7.10
N ILE A 356 11.74 9.83 6.20
CA ILE A 356 12.06 8.44 6.48
C ILE A 356 13.43 8.08 5.93
N LYS A 357 14.30 7.60 6.82
CA LYS A 357 15.68 7.25 6.48
C LYS A 357 15.79 5.75 6.27
N LEU A 358 16.15 5.36 5.05
CA LEU A 358 16.38 3.97 4.68
C LEU A 358 17.88 3.66 4.79
N SER A 359 18.26 2.73 5.67
CA SER A 359 19.67 2.33 5.83
C SER A 359 20.17 1.34 4.77
N GLU A 360 21.50 1.28 4.61
CA GLU A 360 22.27 0.32 3.78
C GLU A 360 22.13 -1.15 4.22
N GLY A 361 20.94 -1.69 4.04
CA GLY A 361 20.54 -3.04 4.41
C GLY A 361 19.16 -3.40 3.91
N VAL A 362 18.32 -2.40 3.59
CA VAL A 362 17.02 -2.58 2.96
C VAL A 362 17.23 -3.13 1.55
N ILE A 363 16.66 -4.30 1.27
CA ILE A 363 16.72 -4.99 -0.02
C ILE A 363 15.42 -4.77 -0.80
N GLU A 364 14.29 -4.76 -0.09
CA GLU A 364 12.96 -4.69 -0.72
C GLU A 364 12.05 -3.65 -0.07
N ILE A 365 11.37 -2.88 -0.94
CA ILE A 365 10.25 -2.01 -0.65
C ILE A 365 9.00 -2.60 -1.32
N GLY A 366 8.00 -2.96 -0.51
CA GLY A 366 6.76 -3.63 -0.88
C GLY A 366 5.77 -2.77 -1.69
N VAL A 367 4.66 -3.39 -2.09
CA VAL A 367 3.56 -2.74 -2.79
C VAL A 367 2.90 -1.74 -1.83
N TRP A 368 2.58 -0.54 -2.30
CA TRP A 368 1.93 0.52 -1.49
C TRP A 368 2.68 0.92 -0.21
N THR A 369 3.94 0.55 -0.02
CA THR A 369 4.65 0.73 1.25
C THR A 369 4.55 2.16 1.81
N PHE A 370 4.74 3.19 0.98
CA PHE A 370 4.61 4.61 1.32
C PHE A 370 3.39 5.26 0.67
N SER A 371 2.45 4.47 0.14
CA SER A 371 1.32 5.04 -0.61
C SER A 371 0.49 5.95 0.29
N GLY A 372 0.20 7.16 -0.17
CA GLY A 372 -0.56 8.15 0.60
C GLY A 372 0.21 8.77 1.78
N CYS A 373 1.54 8.66 1.82
CA CYS A 373 2.40 9.48 2.69
C CYS A 373 2.43 10.93 2.18
N LYS A 374 1.32 11.64 2.36
CA LYS A 374 1.06 12.95 1.75
C LYS A 374 2.05 14.04 2.17
N SER A 375 2.68 13.94 3.33
CA SER A 375 3.67 14.92 3.81
C SER A 375 5.13 14.53 3.53
N LEU A 376 5.40 13.38 2.92
CA LEU A 376 6.77 12.94 2.64
C LEU A 376 7.36 13.80 1.53
N VAL A 377 8.45 14.52 1.83
CA VAL A 377 9.06 15.50 0.90
C VAL A 377 10.26 14.93 0.17
N ASN A 378 11.08 14.15 0.88
CA ASN A 378 12.34 13.61 0.41
C ASN A 378 12.40 12.10 0.68
N ILE A 379 13.01 11.36 -0.24
CA ILE A 379 13.39 9.97 -0.01
C ILE A 379 14.74 9.67 -0.65
N GLU A 380 15.60 8.99 0.09
CA GLU A 380 16.86 8.43 -0.42
C GLU A 380 16.76 6.90 -0.50
N ILE A 381 17.04 6.35 -1.67
CA ILE A 381 17.05 4.92 -1.94
C ILE A 381 18.51 4.42 -1.81
N PRO A 382 18.84 3.60 -0.80
CA PRO A 382 20.22 3.17 -0.56
C PRO A 382 20.71 2.19 -1.63
N ALA A 383 22.04 1.98 -1.68
CA ALA A 383 22.68 1.11 -2.66
C ALA A 383 22.24 -0.35 -2.54
N SER A 384 21.82 -0.77 -1.34
CA SER A 384 21.33 -2.11 -1.04
C SER A 384 19.96 -2.46 -1.64
N VAL A 385 19.16 -1.48 -2.09
CA VAL A 385 17.80 -1.75 -2.58
C VAL A 385 17.84 -2.45 -3.93
N GLU A 386 17.28 -3.66 -3.98
CA GLU A 386 17.22 -4.48 -5.18
C GLU A 386 15.81 -4.57 -5.78
N ARG A 387 14.77 -4.28 -4.99
CA ARG A 387 13.37 -4.35 -5.43
C ARG A 387 12.53 -3.24 -4.84
N ILE A 388 11.90 -2.47 -5.73
CA ILE A 388 10.82 -1.53 -5.42
C ILE A 388 9.59 -2.03 -6.18
N ASN A 389 8.54 -2.39 -5.44
CA ASN A 389 7.31 -2.91 -6.02
C ASN A 389 6.35 -1.79 -6.46
N GLU A 390 5.33 -2.17 -7.24
CA GLU A 390 4.36 -1.25 -7.83
C GLU A 390 3.65 -0.39 -6.75
N CYS A 391 3.32 0.85 -7.12
CA CYS A 391 2.62 1.82 -6.27
C CYS A 391 3.32 2.15 -4.93
N ALA A 392 4.58 1.79 -4.71
CA ALA A 392 5.28 2.01 -3.44
C ALA A 392 5.17 3.46 -2.95
N PHE A 393 5.18 4.45 -3.85
CA PHE A 393 5.08 5.88 -3.56
C PHE A 393 3.82 6.54 -4.14
N SER A 394 2.79 5.76 -4.49
CA SER A 394 1.54 6.26 -5.08
C SER A 394 0.84 7.22 -4.13
N GLY A 395 0.50 8.43 -4.58
CA GLY A 395 -0.19 9.42 -3.75
C GLY A 395 0.68 10.13 -2.71
N CYS A 396 2.01 10.06 -2.82
CA CYS A 396 2.93 10.91 -2.06
C CYS A 396 2.91 12.35 -2.61
N SER A 397 1.82 13.08 -2.35
CA SER A 397 1.53 14.37 -3.00
C SER A 397 2.52 15.50 -2.69
N SER A 398 3.30 15.44 -1.60
CA SER A 398 4.35 16.44 -1.30
C SER A 398 5.76 16.00 -1.72
N LEU A 399 5.90 14.80 -2.29
CA LEU A 399 7.20 14.29 -2.69
C LEU A 399 7.74 15.14 -3.83
N THR A 400 8.93 15.70 -3.65
CA THR A 400 9.57 16.58 -4.63
C THR A 400 10.99 16.16 -4.94
N ASN A 401 11.62 15.38 -4.06
CA ASN A 401 13.00 14.95 -4.19
C ASN A 401 13.09 13.44 -3.96
N ILE A 402 13.50 12.73 -5.01
CA ILE A 402 13.78 11.30 -4.96
C ILE A 402 15.21 11.12 -5.44
N ASN A 403 16.06 10.64 -4.53
CA ASN A 403 17.46 10.37 -4.82
C ASN A 403 17.73 8.88 -4.67
N VAL A 404 18.51 8.33 -5.59
CA VAL A 404 19.02 6.96 -5.52
C VAL A 404 20.53 7.05 -5.34
N SER A 405 21.07 6.28 -4.39
CA SER A 405 22.51 6.19 -4.16
C SER A 405 23.26 5.88 -5.45
N GLU A 406 24.38 6.57 -5.71
CA GLU A 406 25.23 6.38 -6.90
C GLU A 406 25.78 4.94 -7.01
N ASN A 407 25.84 4.22 -5.88
CA ASN A 407 26.30 2.84 -5.83
C ASN A 407 25.20 1.80 -6.06
N ASN A 408 23.93 2.22 -6.21
CA ASN A 408 22.84 1.31 -6.54
C ASN A 408 23.02 0.78 -7.97
N LYS A 409 22.99 -0.54 -8.13
CA LYS A 409 23.27 -1.22 -9.42
C LYS A 409 22.03 -1.43 -10.28
N ILE A 410 20.84 -1.22 -9.72
CA ILE A 410 19.55 -1.55 -10.36
C ILE A 410 18.80 -0.28 -10.72
N TYR A 411 18.80 0.69 -9.80
CA TYR A 411 18.12 1.96 -9.94
C TYR A 411 19.12 3.10 -9.94
N ASP A 412 18.76 4.21 -10.59
CA ASP A 412 19.43 5.48 -10.42
C ASP A 412 18.41 6.63 -10.42
N SER A 413 18.88 7.82 -10.07
CA SER A 413 18.18 9.09 -10.22
C SER A 413 19.02 10.03 -11.11
N ARG A 414 19.46 9.51 -12.26
CA ARG A 414 20.34 10.24 -13.20
C ARG A 414 19.76 11.59 -13.61
N ASP A 415 20.63 12.50 -14.04
CA ASP A 415 20.27 13.83 -14.55
C ASP A 415 19.45 14.67 -13.56
N ASN A 416 19.59 14.41 -12.25
CA ASN A 416 18.79 15.02 -11.17
C ASN A 416 17.28 14.92 -11.42
N CYS A 417 16.84 13.75 -11.89
CA CYS A 417 15.48 13.58 -12.39
C CYS A 417 14.39 13.62 -11.32
N ASN A 418 14.72 13.66 -10.02
CA ASN A 418 13.77 13.50 -8.92
C ASN A 418 12.85 12.28 -9.13
N GLY A 419 13.42 11.16 -9.53
CA GLY A 419 12.70 9.95 -9.87
C GLY A 419 13.59 8.72 -9.77
N ILE A 420 12.96 7.55 -9.83
CA ILE A 420 13.63 6.26 -9.80
C ILE A 420 13.61 5.68 -11.20
N VAL A 421 14.77 5.55 -11.81
CA VAL A 421 14.94 4.94 -13.13
C VAL A 421 15.56 3.57 -12.97
N LYS A 422 14.88 2.54 -13.47
CA LYS A 422 15.43 1.19 -13.57
C LYS A 422 16.40 1.12 -14.75
N THR A 423 17.68 1.02 -14.44
CA THR A 423 18.81 1.17 -15.37
C THR A 423 18.75 0.20 -16.55
N SER A 424 18.47 -1.09 -16.28
CA SER A 424 18.49 -2.16 -17.29
C SER A 424 17.43 -1.98 -18.38
N GLU A 425 16.37 -1.22 -18.10
CA GLU A 425 15.23 -1.04 -19.00
C GLU A 425 15.09 0.40 -19.50
N ASN A 426 15.89 1.34 -18.97
CA ASN A 426 15.68 2.79 -19.11
C ASN A 426 14.21 3.15 -18.86
N GLU A 427 13.66 2.64 -17.75
CA GLU A 427 12.26 2.80 -17.38
C GLU A 427 12.17 3.64 -16.11
N LEU A 428 11.42 4.75 -16.18
CA LEU A 428 11.06 5.51 -14.99
C LEU A 428 9.98 4.74 -14.23
N VAL A 429 10.33 4.14 -13.10
CA VAL A 429 9.42 3.30 -12.30
C VAL A 429 8.71 4.08 -11.19
N THR A 430 9.22 5.25 -10.82
CA THR A 430 8.59 6.15 -9.85
C THR A 430 9.02 7.58 -10.16
N GLY A 431 8.07 8.50 -10.20
CA GLY A 431 8.28 9.93 -10.24
C GLY A 431 7.50 10.65 -9.15
N CYS A 432 7.64 11.96 -9.13
CA CYS A 432 7.01 12.89 -8.21
C CYS A 432 6.70 14.20 -8.96
N ASN A 433 6.20 15.22 -8.25
CA ASN A 433 5.69 16.44 -8.91
C ASN A 433 6.75 17.24 -9.66
N ASN A 434 8.02 17.15 -9.24
CA ASN A 434 9.15 17.87 -9.85
C ASN A 434 10.06 16.94 -10.67
N THR A 435 9.55 15.79 -11.11
CA THR A 435 10.35 14.87 -11.92
C THR A 435 10.66 15.49 -13.28
N VAL A 436 11.95 15.49 -13.62
CA VAL A 436 12.44 15.82 -14.95
C VAL A 436 12.85 14.50 -15.60
N ILE A 437 12.03 13.99 -16.53
CA ILE A 437 12.27 12.67 -17.14
C ILE A 437 13.57 12.73 -17.97
N PRO A 438 14.59 11.88 -17.68
CA PRO A 438 15.84 11.89 -18.43
C PRO A 438 15.66 11.61 -19.92
N ALA A 439 16.45 12.28 -20.75
CA ALA A 439 16.33 12.26 -22.21
C ALA A 439 16.50 10.86 -22.84
N ASN A 440 17.08 9.89 -22.12
CA ASN A 440 17.28 8.53 -22.62
C ASN A 440 16.25 7.50 -22.09
N VAL A 441 15.30 7.91 -21.25
CA VAL A 441 14.22 7.04 -20.76
C VAL A 441 13.35 6.57 -21.92
N LYS A 442 13.12 5.26 -22.01
CA LYS A 442 12.35 4.63 -23.08
C LYS A 442 10.90 4.36 -22.71
N LYS A 443 10.61 4.26 -21.42
CA LYS A 443 9.30 3.90 -20.89
C LYS A 443 8.98 4.68 -19.64
N ILE A 444 7.72 5.10 -19.52
CA ILE A 444 7.13 5.47 -18.24
C ILE A 444 6.46 4.22 -17.70
N GLY A 445 6.94 3.74 -16.56
CA GLY A 445 6.52 2.48 -15.96
C GLY A 445 5.11 2.51 -15.39
N ASN A 446 4.64 1.34 -14.96
CA ASN A 446 3.34 1.22 -14.31
C ASN A 446 3.29 2.08 -13.04
N TYR A 447 2.20 2.82 -12.86
CA TYR A 447 1.95 3.64 -11.67
C TYR A 447 3.01 4.71 -11.38
N ALA A 448 3.89 5.05 -12.33
CA ALA A 448 5.06 5.90 -12.08
C ALA A 448 4.71 7.26 -11.45
N PHE A 449 3.56 7.83 -11.83
CA PHE A 449 3.01 9.09 -11.30
C PHE A 449 1.60 8.90 -10.72
N GLU A 450 1.23 7.68 -10.27
CA GLU A 450 -0.11 7.44 -9.76
C GLU A 450 -0.40 8.36 -8.55
N ASN A 451 -1.50 9.10 -8.64
CA ASN A 451 -1.97 10.08 -7.66
C ASN A 451 -0.95 11.17 -7.33
N CYS A 452 -0.08 11.56 -8.27
CA CYS A 452 0.68 12.81 -8.16
C CYS A 452 -0.26 14.00 -8.36
N THR A 453 -1.09 14.30 -7.35
CA THR A 453 -2.16 15.29 -7.45
C THR A 453 -1.67 16.72 -7.63
N GLU A 454 -0.42 17.03 -7.28
CA GLU A 454 0.18 18.35 -7.47
C GLU A 454 0.95 18.47 -8.78
N LEU A 455 1.04 17.40 -9.59
CA LEU A 455 1.68 17.45 -10.91
C LEU A 455 0.80 18.26 -11.87
N VAL A 456 1.28 19.46 -12.25
CA VAL A 456 0.54 20.36 -13.16
C VAL A 456 0.95 20.17 -14.61
N ASN A 457 2.26 20.01 -14.86
CA ASN A 457 2.85 19.88 -16.19
C ASN A 457 3.95 18.83 -16.13
N ILE A 458 4.13 18.07 -17.22
CA ILE A 458 5.26 17.16 -17.35
C ILE A 458 5.76 17.14 -18.80
N GLN A 459 7.08 17.23 -18.96
CA GLN A 459 7.72 17.10 -20.26
C GLN A 459 8.14 15.65 -20.46
N ILE A 460 7.60 15.01 -21.51
CA ILE A 460 7.93 13.63 -21.85
C ILE A 460 8.91 13.63 -23.03
N PRO A 461 10.14 13.12 -22.87
CA PRO A 461 11.15 13.19 -23.92
C PRO A 461 10.83 12.28 -25.10
N ASP A 462 11.29 12.66 -26.30
CA ASP A 462 11.06 11.96 -27.58
C ASP A 462 11.49 10.49 -27.60
N SER A 463 12.39 10.12 -26.68
CA SER A 463 12.88 8.76 -26.50
C SER A 463 11.84 7.81 -25.91
N VAL A 464 10.77 8.31 -25.27
CA VAL A 464 9.71 7.52 -24.67
C VAL A 464 8.81 6.92 -25.75
N THR A 465 8.63 5.60 -25.68
CA THR A 465 7.88 4.82 -26.68
C THR A 465 6.63 4.14 -26.13
N SER A 466 6.47 4.11 -24.80
CA SER A 466 5.32 3.52 -24.12
C SER A 466 5.02 4.17 -22.78
N ILE A 467 3.73 4.30 -22.48
CA ILE A 467 3.20 4.70 -21.17
C ILE A 467 2.53 3.48 -20.54
N GLY A 468 2.95 3.12 -19.33
CA GLY A 468 2.53 1.92 -18.60
C GLY A 468 1.09 1.97 -18.06
N PHE A 469 0.72 0.87 -17.40
CA PHE A 469 -0.57 0.74 -16.70
C PHE A 469 -0.69 1.82 -15.63
N ALA A 470 -1.80 2.57 -15.61
CA ALA A 470 -2.10 3.59 -14.62
C ALA A 470 -0.98 4.61 -14.35
N ALA A 471 -0.11 4.85 -15.34
CA ALA A 471 1.11 5.64 -15.16
C ALA A 471 0.86 7.06 -14.63
N PHE A 472 -0.21 7.72 -15.06
CA PHE A 472 -0.64 9.06 -14.63
C PHE A 472 -2.00 9.04 -13.93
N LYS A 473 -2.49 7.87 -13.54
CA LYS A 473 -3.83 7.76 -12.95
C LYS A 473 -3.97 8.68 -11.74
N GLY A 474 -5.04 9.48 -11.69
CA GLY A 474 -5.32 10.39 -10.59
C GLY A 474 -4.43 11.64 -10.54
N CYS A 475 -3.66 11.95 -11.59
CA CYS A 475 -2.99 13.26 -11.72
C CYS A 475 -4.02 14.37 -12.00
N SER A 476 -4.80 14.72 -10.97
CA SER A 476 -6.01 15.54 -11.10
C SER A 476 -5.74 17.00 -11.51
N ASN A 477 -4.53 17.52 -11.25
CA ASN A 477 -4.12 18.87 -11.64
C ASN A 477 -3.32 18.93 -12.95
N LEU A 478 -3.04 17.80 -13.59
CA LEU A 478 -2.34 17.75 -14.88
C LEU A 478 -3.27 18.33 -15.95
N LYS A 479 -2.89 19.47 -16.54
CA LYS A 479 -3.73 20.21 -17.50
C LYS A 479 -3.32 19.99 -18.94
N ASP A 480 -2.03 20.15 -19.19
CA ASP A 480 -1.42 20.09 -20.51
C ASP A 480 -0.34 19.01 -20.47
N ILE A 481 -0.47 18.04 -21.38
CA ILE A 481 0.51 16.97 -21.56
C ILE A 481 0.80 16.81 -23.05
N GLU A 482 2.07 16.98 -23.41
CA GLU A 482 2.56 16.73 -24.75
C GLU A 482 3.09 15.30 -24.82
N LEU A 483 2.49 14.51 -25.71
CA LEU A 483 2.90 13.13 -25.93
C LEU A 483 3.88 13.05 -27.11
N PRO A 484 5.09 12.48 -26.94
CA PRO A 484 6.06 12.41 -28.02
C PRO A 484 5.63 11.49 -29.16
N SER A 485 6.11 11.80 -30.36
CA SER A 485 5.74 11.09 -31.60
C SER A 485 6.11 9.60 -31.62
N GLY A 486 7.04 9.18 -30.75
CA GLY A 486 7.51 7.80 -30.60
C GLY A 486 6.55 6.87 -29.86
N ILE A 487 5.52 7.39 -29.18
CA ILE A 487 4.59 6.55 -28.42
C ILE A 487 3.72 5.72 -29.37
N THR A 488 3.77 4.41 -29.18
CA THR A 488 2.96 3.44 -29.95
C THR A 488 1.80 2.87 -29.14
N LYS A 489 1.86 2.95 -27.80
CA LYS A 489 0.89 2.36 -26.89
C LYS A 489 0.69 3.24 -25.66
N ILE A 490 -0.57 3.47 -25.33
CA ILE A 490 -1.03 4.07 -24.06
C ILE A 490 -1.67 2.92 -23.26
N GLY A 491 -1.12 2.63 -22.08
CA GLY A 491 -1.54 1.50 -21.24
C GLY A 491 -2.95 1.63 -20.67
N ASP A 492 -3.46 0.54 -20.10
CA ASP A 492 -4.76 0.54 -19.43
C ASP A 492 -4.72 1.52 -18.24
N ALA A 493 -5.82 2.26 -18.06
CA ALA A 493 -5.98 3.30 -17.05
C ALA A 493 -4.89 4.39 -17.04
N ALA A 494 -4.07 4.53 -18.09
CA ALA A 494 -2.87 5.38 -18.08
C ALA A 494 -3.15 6.82 -17.64
N PHE A 495 -4.28 7.40 -18.05
CA PHE A 495 -4.75 8.73 -17.67
C PHE A 495 -6.09 8.70 -16.94
N GLN A 496 -6.48 7.55 -16.35
CA GLN A 496 -7.72 7.45 -15.58
C GLN A 496 -7.75 8.55 -14.50
N GLN A 497 -8.90 9.20 -14.31
CA GLN A 497 -9.10 10.24 -13.29
C GLN A 497 -8.13 11.45 -13.43
N CYS A 498 -7.57 11.69 -14.61
CA CYS A 498 -6.89 12.95 -14.91
C CYS A 498 -7.90 14.06 -15.17
N THR A 499 -8.58 14.50 -14.11
CA THR A 499 -9.69 15.46 -14.18
C THR A 499 -9.26 16.85 -14.63
N GLY A 500 -7.96 17.16 -14.66
CA GLY A 500 -7.43 18.44 -15.10
C GLY A 500 -7.20 18.55 -16.61
N ILE A 501 -7.09 17.41 -17.31
CA ILE A 501 -6.75 17.39 -18.74
C ILE A 501 -7.94 17.94 -19.53
N THR A 502 -7.74 19.07 -20.21
CA THR A 502 -8.78 19.70 -21.05
C THR A 502 -8.65 19.32 -22.52
N ARG A 503 -7.42 19.09 -22.97
CA ARG A 503 -7.04 18.65 -24.32
C ARG A 503 -5.84 17.71 -24.20
N ILE A 504 -5.85 16.67 -25.02
CA ILE A 504 -4.68 15.81 -25.21
C ILE A 504 -4.52 15.51 -26.69
N GLU A 505 -3.31 15.66 -27.21
CA GLU A 505 -2.98 15.29 -28.58
C GLU A 505 -2.37 13.89 -28.61
N LEU A 506 -3.07 12.97 -29.26
CA LEU A 506 -2.57 11.62 -29.45
C LEU A 506 -1.52 11.59 -30.57
N PRO A 507 -0.34 11.01 -30.34
CA PRO A 507 0.69 10.90 -31.36
C PRO A 507 0.24 10.10 -32.58
N LYS A 508 0.67 10.52 -33.77
CA LYS A 508 0.34 9.88 -35.07
C LYS A 508 0.68 8.39 -35.17
N ASN A 509 1.50 7.87 -34.26
CA ASN A 509 1.99 6.49 -34.27
C ASN A 509 1.28 5.60 -33.24
N VAL A 510 0.40 6.15 -32.39
CA VAL A 510 -0.35 5.37 -31.40
C VAL A 510 -1.22 4.34 -32.10
N LYS A 511 -1.08 3.07 -31.69
CA LYS A 511 -1.81 1.93 -32.25
C LYS A 511 -2.92 1.41 -31.35
N GLU A 512 -2.72 1.56 -30.04
CA GLU A 512 -3.57 0.99 -29.00
C GLU A 512 -3.78 2.00 -27.86
N LEU A 513 -5.05 2.21 -27.53
CA LEU A 513 -5.51 2.84 -26.29
C LEU A 513 -6.01 1.73 -25.35
N GLY A 514 -5.45 1.62 -24.15
CA GLY A 514 -5.80 0.59 -23.18
C GLY A 514 -7.23 0.71 -22.60
N GLU A 515 -7.64 -0.33 -21.86
CA GLU A 515 -8.89 -0.35 -21.11
C GLU A 515 -8.93 0.85 -20.13
N CYS A 516 -10.04 1.59 -20.10
CA CYS A 516 -10.19 2.75 -19.23
C CYS A 516 -9.11 3.84 -19.35
N ALA A 517 -8.37 3.92 -20.48
CA ALA A 517 -7.21 4.80 -20.64
C ALA A 517 -7.45 6.26 -20.24
N PHE A 518 -8.63 6.82 -20.54
CA PHE A 518 -9.09 8.17 -20.18
C PHE A 518 -10.41 8.14 -19.38
N LEU A 519 -10.68 7.04 -18.66
CA LEU A 519 -11.87 6.93 -17.80
C LEU A 519 -11.89 8.09 -16.79
N GLU A 520 -13.04 8.76 -16.63
CA GLU A 520 -13.23 9.88 -15.69
C GLU A 520 -12.30 11.09 -15.96
N CYS A 521 -11.83 11.30 -17.19
CA CYS A 521 -11.21 12.55 -17.62
C CYS A 521 -12.28 13.65 -17.78
N CYS A 522 -12.88 14.07 -16.67
CA CYS A 522 -14.09 14.89 -16.66
C CYS A 522 -13.95 16.24 -17.37
N SER A 523 -12.75 16.82 -17.46
CA SER A 523 -12.51 18.10 -18.14
C SER A 523 -12.16 17.97 -19.63
N LEU A 524 -11.95 16.76 -20.15
CA LEU A 524 -11.54 16.56 -21.54
C LEU A 524 -12.67 16.97 -22.48
N GLN A 525 -12.46 18.00 -23.29
CA GLN A 525 -13.52 18.58 -24.13
C GLN A 525 -13.60 17.97 -25.52
N SER A 526 -12.45 17.68 -26.11
CA SER A 526 -12.33 17.07 -27.43
C SER A 526 -11.07 16.23 -27.52
N ILE A 527 -11.09 15.23 -28.40
CA ILE A 527 -9.91 14.41 -28.69
C ILE A 527 -9.84 14.06 -30.18
N ASN A 528 -8.62 14.09 -30.73
CA ASN A 528 -8.33 13.60 -32.07
C ASN A 528 -7.72 12.20 -31.98
N ILE A 529 -8.43 11.22 -32.56
CA ILE A 529 -7.99 9.84 -32.65
C ILE A 529 -7.29 9.65 -34.00
N PRO A 530 -5.96 9.46 -34.04
CA PRO A 530 -5.25 9.31 -35.29
C PRO A 530 -5.66 8.02 -35.99
N SER A 531 -5.59 8.02 -37.33
CA SER A 531 -5.94 6.86 -38.17
C SER A 531 -5.10 5.61 -37.89
N SER A 532 -3.97 5.78 -37.19
CA SER A 532 -3.11 4.72 -36.72
C SER A 532 -3.72 3.85 -35.61
N VAL A 533 -4.72 4.35 -34.89
CA VAL A 533 -5.36 3.63 -33.78
C VAL A 533 -6.21 2.50 -34.34
N THR A 534 -5.88 1.28 -33.92
CA THR A 534 -6.55 0.04 -34.35
C THR A 534 -7.25 -0.67 -33.20
N VAL A 535 -6.95 -0.29 -31.97
CA VAL A 535 -7.54 -0.86 -30.75
C VAL A 535 -7.87 0.27 -29.79
N ILE A 536 -9.12 0.26 -29.30
CA ILE A 536 -9.60 1.12 -28.23
C ILE A 536 -10.17 0.20 -27.15
N GLY A 537 -9.59 0.25 -25.96
CA GLY A 537 -9.99 -0.57 -24.83
C GLY A 537 -11.40 -0.26 -24.34
N GLU A 538 -12.00 -1.24 -23.67
CA GLU A 538 -13.31 -1.07 -23.05
C GLU A 538 -13.27 0.13 -22.07
N GLY A 539 -14.29 0.98 -22.13
CA GLY A 539 -14.40 2.15 -21.27
C GLY A 539 -13.33 3.22 -21.43
N ALA A 540 -12.53 3.21 -22.51
CA ALA A 540 -11.42 4.15 -22.70
C ALA A 540 -11.80 5.62 -22.52
N PHE A 541 -13.03 6.01 -22.85
CA PHE A 541 -13.58 7.38 -22.69
C PHE A 541 -14.84 7.42 -21.82
N SER A 542 -15.06 6.40 -20.98
CA SER A 542 -16.22 6.39 -20.08
C SER A 542 -16.13 7.53 -19.07
N GLU A 543 -17.28 8.06 -18.66
CA GLU A 543 -17.39 9.16 -17.68
C GLU A 543 -16.57 10.42 -18.02
N CYS A 544 -16.22 10.62 -19.30
CA CYS A 544 -15.68 11.89 -19.81
C CYS A 544 -16.82 12.90 -20.01
N SER A 545 -17.35 13.44 -18.90
CA SER A 545 -18.60 14.19 -18.88
C SER A 545 -18.62 15.47 -19.74
N ASN A 546 -17.47 16.10 -20.01
CA ASN A 546 -17.36 17.27 -20.89
C ASN A 546 -16.90 16.95 -22.32
N LEU A 547 -16.71 15.67 -22.68
CA LEU A 547 -16.25 15.28 -24.01
C LEU A 547 -17.40 15.45 -25.02
N THR A 548 -17.32 16.49 -25.83
CA THR A 548 -18.37 16.87 -26.79
C THR A 548 -18.01 16.54 -28.24
N ALA A 549 -16.73 16.31 -28.55
CA ALA A 549 -16.28 16.02 -29.90
C ALA A 549 -15.12 15.01 -29.95
N ILE A 550 -15.27 13.98 -30.77
CA ILE A 550 -14.21 13.02 -31.10
C ILE A 550 -13.97 13.10 -32.61
N THR A 551 -12.73 13.35 -33.03
CA THR A 551 -12.37 13.34 -34.45
C THR A 551 -11.63 12.06 -34.83
N TRP A 552 -12.02 11.43 -35.93
CA TRP A 552 -11.37 10.23 -36.46
C TRP A 552 -11.53 10.13 -37.99
N ASN A 553 -10.41 9.98 -38.71
CA ASN A 553 -10.37 10.02 -40.17
C ASN A 553 -11.13 11.22 -40.77
N GLU A 554 -10.83 12.43 -40.30
CA GLU A 554 -11.46 13.68 -40.74
C GLU A 554 -12.97 13.82 -40.40
N ASN A 555 -13.61 12.79 -39.84
CA ASN A 555 -14.98 12.85 -39.36
C ASN A 555 -15.03 13.28 -37.89
N THR A 556 -16.04 14.09 -37.55
CA THR A 556 -16.33 14.50 -36.17
C THR A 556 -17.57 13.77 -35.67
N TYR A 557 -17.44 13.12 -34.51
CA TYR A 557 -18.50 12.41 -33.79
C TYR A 557 -18.83 13.18 -32.52
N ASN A 558 -20.13 13.36 -32.21
CA ASN A 558 -20.57 14.18 -31.08
C ASN A 558 -20.89 13.35 -29.82
N SER A 559 -20.66 12.04 -29.87
CA SER A 559 -20.74 11.16 -28.70
C SER A 559 -19.77 9.98 -28.81
N VAL A 560 -19.39 9.43 -27.65
CA VAL A 560 -18.54 8.23 -27.55
C VAL A 560 -19.22 7.03 -28.23
N ASP A 561 -20.52 6.85 -28.04
CA ASP A 561 -21.28 5.72 -28.61
C ASP A 561 -21.31 5.77 -30.15
N GLU A 562 -21.51 6.97 -30.72
CA GLU A 562 -21.50 7.19 -32.18
C GLU A 562 -20.11 6.85 -32.75
N PHE A 563 -19.06 7.33 -32.10
CA PHE A 563 -17.68 7.04 -32.48
C PHE A 563 -17.35 5.54 -32.39
N LEU A 564 -17.64 4.89 -31.27
CA LEU A 564 -17.36 3.46 -31.08
C LEU A 564 -18.19 2.59 -32.03
N GLY A 565 -19.43 2.99 -32.34
CA GLY A 565 -20.26 2.34 -33.35
C GLY A 565 -19.63 2.43 -34.74
N ALA A 566 -19.14 3.61 -35.14
CA ALA A 566 -18.46 3.78 -36.43
C ALA A 566 -17.10 3.06 -36.48
N PHE A 567 -16.36 3.02 -35.38
CA PHE A 567 -15.06 2.38 -35.27
C PHE A 567 -15.14 0.85 -35.42
N ASN A 568 -16.09 0.21 -34.74
CA ASN A 568 -16.24 -1.25 -34.71
C ASN A 568 -16.85 -1.87 -35.98
N ASN A 569 -17.38 -1.05 -36.90
CA ASN A 569 -17.99 -1.49 -38.16
C ASN A 569 -16.99 -1.58 -39.34
N LYS A 570 -15.69 -1.41 -39.08
CA LYS A 570 -14.59 -1.62 -40.04
C LYS A 570 -13.84 -2.90 -39.69
#